data_AF-A0A8T5PIH9-F1
#
_entry.id   AF-A0A8T5PIH9-F1
#
_cell.length_a   1.000
_cell.length_b   1.000
_cell.length_c   1.000
_cell.angle_alpha   90.00
_cell.angle_beta   90.00
_cell.angle_gamma   90.00
#
_symmetry.space_group_name_H-M   'P 1'
#
loop_
_entity.id
_entity.type
_entity.pdbx_description
1 polymer ?
#
loop_
_entity_poly.entity_id
_entity_poly.type
_entity_poly.pdbx_seq_one_letter_code
_entity_poly.pdbx_strand_id
1 'polypeptide(L)'
;MPSALENFKKAWKELEVEEERNAFKVHLASYIIVNSFLIFVNLYSSSNKLWFPWILFGWGIGLAFHYLGSREEAVINGVENRIAMIEHRMKKNKK
;
A
#
# COMPACT_ATOMS: atom_id res chain seq x y z
N MET A 1 -9.47 33.15 -1.44
CA MET A 1 -10.22 31.88 -1.52
C MET A 1 -9.48 30.98 -2.49
N PRO A 2 -9.04 29.78 -2.10
CA PRO A 2 -8.42 28.82 -3.02
C PRO A 2 -9.38 28.51 -4.18
N SER A 3 -8.81 28.21 -5.35
CA SER A 3 -9.60 27.97 -6.57
C SER A 3 -10.34 26.63 -6.50
N ALA A 4 -11.42 26.47 -7.29
CA ALA A 4 -12.15 25.19 -7.37
C ALA A 4 -11.23 24.01 -7.73
N LEU A 5 -10.22 24.24 -8.58
CA LEU A 5 -9.21 23.25 -8.95
C LEU A 5 -8.31 22.86 -7.77
N GLU A 6 -7.96 23.81 -6.93
CA GLU A 6 -7.08 23.60 -5.78
C GLU A 6 -7.78 22.76 -4.70
N ASN A 7 -9.07 23.07 -4.45
CA ASN A 7 -9.91 22.25 -3.57
C ASN A 7 -10.09 20.82 -4.13
N PHE A 8 -10.31 20.68 -5.44
CA PHE A 8 -10.42 19.37 -6.09
C PHE A 8 -9.13 18.55 -5.94
N LYS A 9 -7.97 19.15 -6.24
CA LYS A 9 -6.66 18.48 -6.11
C LYS A 9 -6.40 18.03 -4.66
N LYS A 10 -6.77 18.86 -3.69
CA LYS A 10 -6.64 18.53 -2.26
C LYS A 10 -7.53 17.35 -1.88
N ALA A 11 -8.82 17.41 -2.22
CA ALA A 11 -9.76 16.32 -1.93
C ALA A 11 -9.35 15.00 -2.59
N TRP A 12 -8.83 15.05 -3.83
CA TRP A 12 -8.35 13.86 -4.52
C TRP A 12 -7.13 13.24 -3.83
N LYS A 13 -6.15 14.05 -3.38
CA LYS A 13 -5.01 13.56 -2.60
C LYS A 13 -5.45 12.89 -1.29
N GLU A 14 -6.41 13.50 -0.59
CA GLU A 14 -6.96 12.95 0.66
C GLU A 14 -7.63 11.58 0.44
N LEU A 15 -8.42 11.45 -0.64
CA LEU A 15 -9.03 10.18 -1.03
C LEU A 15 -8.00 9.10 -1.34
N GLU A 16 -6.96 9.42 -2.14
CA GLU A 16 -5.92 8.44 -2.48
C GLU A 16 -5.17 7.94 -1.23
N VAL A 17 -4.91 8.84 -0.27
CA VAL A 17 -4.28 8.47 1.01
C VAL A 17 -5.18 7.54 1.82
N GLU A 18 -6.50 7.80 1.83
CA GLU A 18 -7.45 6.94 2.52
C GLU A 18 -7.56 5.55 1.87
N GLU A 19 -7.61 5.50 0.54
CA GLU A 19 -7.65 4.25 -0.23
C GLU A 19 -6.42 3.38 0.04
N GLU A 20 -5.21 3.94 -0.03
CA GLU A 20 -3.96 3.22 0.23
C GLU A 20 -3.86 2.74 1.69
N ARG A 21 -4.31 3.55 2.66
CA ARG A 21 -4.38 3.12 4.06
C ARG A 21 -5.36 1.96 4.25
N ASN A 22 -6.50 1.98 3.56
CA ASN A 22 -7.49 0.91 3.64
C ASN A 22 -6.98 -0.37 2.96
N ALA A 23 -6.32 -0.25 1.81
CA ALA A 23 -5.64 -1.36 1.15
C ALA A 23 -4.59 -1.99 2.08
N PHE A 24 -3.78 -1.17 2.76
CA PHE A 24 -2.81 -1.67 3.75
C PHE A 24 -3.48 -2.41 4.91
N LYS A 25 -4.56 -1.87 5.48
CA LYS A 25 -5.32 -2.55 6.56
C LYS A 25 -5.83 -3.93 6.12
N VAL A 26 -6.33 -4.06 4.90
CA VAL A 26 -6.79 -5.35 4.36
C VAL A 26 -5.62 -6.32 4.25
N HIS A 27 -4.48 -5.90 3.69
CA HIS A 27 -3.29 -6.75 3.61
C HIS A 27 -2.77 -7.15 5.00
N LEU A 28 -2.76 -6.23 5.96
CA LEU A 28 -2.39 -6.50 7.35
C LEU A 28 -3.33 -7.53 8.00
N ALA A 29 -4.64 -7.38 7.80
CA ALA A 29 -5.63 -8.34 8.31
C ALA A 29 -5.41 -9.73 7.71
N SER A 30 -5.24 -9.82 6.39
CA SER A 30 -4.91 -11.09 5.72
C SER A 30 -3.60 -11.68 6.23
N TYR A 31 -2.57 -10.86 6.43
CA TYR A 31 -1.28 -11.29 6.96
C TYR A 31 -1.46 -11.93 8.35
N ILE A 32 -2.17 -11.27 9.26
CA ILE A 32 -2.41 -11.77 10.62
C ILE A 32 -3.22 -13.07 10.59
N ILE A 33 -4.34 -13.10 9.87
CA ILE A 33 -5.25 -14.25 9.86
C ILE A 33 -4.56 -15.48 9.26
N VAL A 34 -3.96 -15.31 8.07
CA VAL A 34 -3.32 -16.42 7.35
C VAL A 34 -2.10 -16.92 8.10
N ASN A 35 -1.20 -16.03 8.56
CA ASN A 35 -0.02 -16.49 9.30
C ASN A 35 -0.39 -17.15 10.63
N SER A 36 -1.41 -16.66 11.36
CA SER A 36 -1.87 -17.33 12.58
C SER A 36 -2.36 -18.74 12.31
N PHE A 37 -3.12 -18.94 11.23
CA PHE A 37 -3.56 -20.26 10.79
C PHE A 37 -2.37 -21.16 10.40
N LEU A 38 -1.41 -20.65 9.65
CA LEU A 38 -0.22 -21.42 9.24
C LEU A 38 0.68 -21.80 10.42
N ILE A 39 0.85 -20.89 11.39
CA ILE A 39 1.55 -21.18 12.66
C ILE A 39 0.84 -22.32 13.38
N PHE A 40 -0.48 -22.24 13.54
CA PHE A 40 -1.27 -23.28 14.18
C PHE A 40 -1.10 -24.63 13.48
N VAL A 41 -1.24 -24.67 12.14
CA VAL A 41 -1.06 -25.89 11.35
C VAL A 41 0.35 -26.45 11.50
N ASN A 42 1.39 -25.62 11.45
CA ASN A 42 2.76 -26.08 11.57
C ASN A 42 3.01 -26.71 12.94
N LEU A 43 2.59 -26.05 14.02
CA LEU A 43 2.79 -26.53 15.39
C LEU A 43 1.98 -27.80 15.68
N TYR A 44 0.75 -27.89 15.16
CA TYR A 44 -0.14 -29.04 15.35
C TYR A 44 0.26 -30.27 14.52
N SER A 45 0.66 -30.06 13.26
CA SER A 45 0.95 -31.15 12.31
C SER A 45 2.39 -31.68 12.40
N SER A 46 3.36 -30.85 12.80
CA SER A 46 4.78 -31.24 12.76
C SER A 46 5.62 -30.40 13.73
N SER A 47 5.80 -30.90 14.97
CA SER A 47 6.67 -30.25 15.96
C SER A 47 8.17 -30.31 15.61
N ASN A 48 8.60 -31.28 14.81
CA ASN A 48 10.03 -31.48 14.48
C ASN A 48 10.56 -30.59 13.34
N LYS A 49 9.71 -29.86 12.61
CA LYS A 49 10.13 -28.97 11.51
C LYS A 49 9.28 -27.70 11.46
N LEU A 50 9.85 -26.58 11.89
CA LEU A 50 9.22 -25.26 11.80
C LEU A 50 9.49 -24.64 10.43
N TRP A 51 8.47 -24.58 9.58
CA TRP A 51 8.49 -23.91 8.28
C TRP A 51 7.77 -22.55 8.29
N PHE A 52 6.88 -22.31 9.26
CA PHE A 52 6.14 -21.05 9.36
C PHE A 52 7.03 -19.79 9.43
N PRO A 53 8.25 -19.78 10.02
CA PRO A 53 9.06 -18.57 10.07
C PRO A 53 9.40 -18.05 8.68
N TRP A 54 9.68 -18.94 7.72
CA TRP A 54 10.01 -18.56 6.35
C TRP A 54 8.83 -17.87 5.64
N ILE A 55 7.61 -18.35 5.88
CA ILE A 55 6.39 -17.73 5.33
C ILE A 55 6.16 -16.35 5.97
N LEU A 56 6.31 -16.27 7.29
CA LEU A 56 6.10 -15.05 8.06
C LEU A 56 7.08 -13.95 7.63
N PHE A 57 8.36 -14.30 7.46
CA PHE A 57 9.38 -13.38 6.95
C PHE A 57 9.13 -12.99 5.50
N GLY A 58 8.86 -13.96 4.60
CA GLY A 58 8.65 -13.68 3.18
C GLY A 58 7.48 -12.71 2.94
N TRP A 59 6.34 -12.97 3.58
CA TRP A 59 5.18 -12.08 3.49
C TRP A 59 5.39 -10.79 4.27
N GLY A 60 6.14 -10.83 5.39
CA GLY A 60 6.38 -9.68 6.25
C GLY A 60 7.15 -8.57 5.53
N ILE A 61 8.05 -8.93 4.62
CA ILE A 61 8.74 -7.98 3.75
C ILE A 61 7.75 -7.27 2.83
N GLY A 62 6.83 -8.01 2.19
CA GLY A 62 5.80 -7.41 1.33
C GLY A 62 4.85 -6.49 2.10
N LEU A 63 4.47 -6.88 3.31
CA LEU A 63 3.67 -6.05 4.21
C LEU A 63 4.42 -4.75 4.60
N ALA A 64 5.72 -4.82 4.88
CA ALA A 64 6.53 -3.65 5.20
C ALA A 64 6.61 -2.68 4.01
N PHE A 65 6.79 -3.16 2.79
CA PHE A 65 6.75 -2.31 1.60
C PHE A 65 5.37 -1.69 1.37
N HIS A 66 4.29 -2.43 1.59
CA HIS A 66 2.94 -1.87 1.48
C HIS A 66 2.69 -0.77 2.52
N TYR A 67 3.15 -0.96 3.76
CA TYR A 67 3.10 0.08 4.78
C TYR A 67 3.82 1.35 4.33
N LEU A 68 5.06 1.22 3.84
CA LEU A 68 5.85 2.35 3.34
C LEU A 68 5.14 3.09 2.20
N GLY A 69 4.48 2.37 1.30
CA GLY A 69 3.67 2.93 0.22
C GLY A 69 2.41 3.64 0.72
N SER A 70 1.76 3.12 1.76
CA SER A 70 0.54 3.72 2.35
C SER A 70 0.78 4.99 3.18
N ARG A 71 2.06 5.37 3.40
CA ARG A 71 2.40 6.62 4.10
C ARG A 71 1.91 7.80 3.28
N GLU A 72 1.31 8.78 3.96
CA GLU A 72 0.74 9.98 3.33
C GLU A 72 1.74 10.70 2.42
N GLU A 73 2.98 10.85 2.88
CA GLU A 73 4.08 11.41 2.09
C GLU A 73 4.34 10.61 0.79
N ALA A 74 4.39 9.28 0.88
CA ALA A 74 4.63 8.43 -0.28
C ALA A 74 3.49 8.51 -1.30
N VAL A 75 2.24 8.50 -0.83
CA VAL A 75 1.05 8.63 -1.67
C VAL A 75 0.99 10.01 -2.34
N ILE A 76 1.17 11.09 -1.58
CA ILE A 76 1.14 12.46 -2.12
C ILE A 76 2.23 12.65 -3.18
N ASN A 77 3.46 12.21 -2.90
CA ASN A 77 4.56 12.29 -3.87
C ASN A 77 4.25 11.47 -5.13
N GLY A 78 3.63 10.29 -4.98
CA GLY A 78 3.17 9.46 -6.10
C GLY A 78 2.12 10.17 -6.96
N VAL A 79 1.13 10.80 -6.33
CA VAL A 79 0.09 11.59 -6.99
C VAL A 79 0.69 12.78 -7.75
N GLU A 80 1.61 13.53 -7.14
CA GLU A 80 2.27 14.67 -7.78
C GLU A 80 3.11 14.26 -8.99
N ASN A 81 3.86 13.16 -8.87
CA ASN A 81 4.61 12.59 -9.99
C ASN A 81 3.68 12.21 -11.15
N ARG A 82 2.49 11.66 -10.86
CA ARG A 82 1.46 11.34 -11.88
C ARG A 82 0.94 12.60 -12.57
N ILE A 83 0.65 13.66 -11.82
CA ILE A 83 0.23 14.96 -12.38
C ILE A 83 1.31 15.51 -13.32
N ALA A 84 2.57 15.54 -12.87
CA ALA A 84 3.70 16.04 -13.66
C ALA A 84 3.87 15.25 -14.98
N MET A 85 3.74 13.93 -14.93
CA MET A 85 3.77 13.08 -16.13
C MET A 85 2.62 13.40 -17.10
N ILE A 86 1.41 13.64 -16.59
CA ILE A 86 0.25 14.00 -17.42
C ILE A 86 0.47 15.37 -18.08
N GLU A 87 0.94 16.36 -17.34
CA GLU A 87 1.25 17.70 -17.87
C GLU A 87 2.32 17.63 -18.97
N HIS A 88 3.37 16.83 -18.76
CA HIS A 88 4.40 16.60 -19.78
C HIS A 88 3.81 15.96 -21.05
N ARG A 89 2.96 14.94 -20.91
CA ARG A 89 2.28 14.28 -22.05
C ARG A 89 1.34 15.23 -22.80
N MET A 90 0.59 16.07 -22.09
CA MET A 90 -0.30 17.05 -22.72
C MET A 90 0.47 18.11 -23.53
N LYS A 91 1.62 18.57 -23.03
CA LYS A 91 2.49 19.51 -23.77
C LYS A 91 3.06 18.88 -25.04
N LYS A 92 3.43 17.60 -24.98
CA LYS A 92 3.95 16.86 -26.15
C LYS A 92 2.90 16.70 -27.25
N ASN A 93 1.65 16.37 -26.90
CA ASN A 93 0.58 16.12 -27.88
C ASN A 93 -0.03 17.39 -28.51
N LYS A 94 0.27 18.58 -27.98
CA LYS A 94 -0.16 19.86 -28.58
C LYS A 94 0.79 20.37 -29.68
N LYS A 95 1.89 19.67 -29.93
CA LYS A 95 2.90 19.98 -30.94
C LYS A 95 2.71 19.06 -32.14
#